data_AF-A0A1V5CVV3-F1
#
_entry.id   AF-A0A1V5CVV3-F1
#
_cell.length_a   1.000
_cell.length_b   1.000
_cell.length_c   1.000
_cell.angle_alpha   90.00
_cell.angle_beta   90.00
_cell.angle_gamma   90.00
#
_symmetry.space_group_name_H-M   'P 1'
#
loop_
_entity.id
_entity.type
_entity.pdbx_description
1 polymer ?
#
loop_
_entity_poly.entity_id
_entity_poly.type
_entity_poly.pdbx_seq_one_letter_code
_entity_poly.pdbx_strand_id
1 'polypeptide(L)'
;MASIGGRLAMVRYGSNLVAGLGTWEMTGFTPEIQEDTAFGDTVKKWKQAGIGDAGEISFSGQYDPADTNGQVALLALANTDSEIDNLYFYESTSVFWRVASGGKLIMSKFDGPKFGKNELATISFTCKVSGKVMERVS
;
A
#
# COMPACT_ATOMS: atom_id res chain seq x y z
N MET A 1 -4.90 9.83 5.46
CA MET A 1 -5.45 8.47 5.54
C MET A 1 -6.55 8.38 4.52
N ALA A 2 -6.48 7.42 3.60
CA ALA A 2 -7.46 7.24 2.53
C ALA A 2 -7.87 5.76 2.51
N SER A 3 -9.17 5.48 2.45
CA SER A 3 -9.69 4.14 2.26
C SER A 3 -10.74 4.17 1.16
N ILE A 4 -10.56 3.33 0.15
CA ILE A 4 -11.47 3.22 -0.98
C ILE A 4 -11.84 1.76 -1.17
N GLY A 5 -13.13 1.52 -1.34
CA GLY A 5 -13.69 0.19 -1.47
C GLY A 5 -14.82 0.14 -2.49
N GLY A 6 -15.05 -1.07 -3.02
CA GLY A 6 -16.18 -1.37 -3.89
C GLY A 6 -15.77 -1.48 -5.36
N ARG A 7 -16.75 -1.32 -6.26
CA ARG A 7 -16.60 -1.70 -7.68
C ARG A 7 -15.48 -0.98 -8.42
N LEU A 8 -15.09 0.21 -7.97
CA LEU A 8 -14.09 1.05 -8.62
C LEU A 8 -12.70 0.93 -8.00
N ALA A 9 -12.61 0.29 -6.83
CA ALA A 9 -11.37 0.05 -6.13
C ALA A 9 -10.64 -1.13 -6.79
N MET A 10 -9.79 -0.81 -7.76
CA MET A 10 -8.95 -1.77 -8.46
C MET A 10 -7.47 -1.49 -8.20
N VAL A 11 -6.66 -2.54 -8.25
CA VAL A 11 -5.21 -2.43 -8.16
C VAL A 11 -4.59 -2.93 -9.45
N ARG A 12 -3.60 -2.20 -9.96
CA ARG A 12 -2.80 -2.61 -11.13
C ARG A 12 -1.32 -2.66 -10.79
N TYR A 13 -0.64 -3.62 -11.37
CA TYR A 13 0.81 -3.72 -11.40
C TYR A 13 1.28 -3.42 -12.83
N GLY A 14 1.82 -2.22 -13.06
CA GLY A 14 2.05 -1.73 -14.41
C GLY A 14 0.74 -1.63 -15.19
N SER A 15 0.68 -2.29 -16.35
CA SER A 15 -0.53 -2.43 -17.16
C SER A 15 -1.44 -3.57 -16.74
N ASN A 16 -0.96 -4.49 -15.89
CA ASN A 16 -1.68 -5.71 -15.54
C ASN A 16 -2.64 -5.45 -14.39
N LEU A 17 -3.88 -5.91 -14.55
CA LEU A 17 -4.85 -5.86 -13.48
C LEU A 17 -4.49 -6.95 -12.44
N VAL A 18 -4.49 -6.56 -11.18
CA VAL A 18 -4.25 -7.47 -10.05
C VAL A 18 -5.59 -7.96 -9.52
N ALA A 19 -6.50 -7.02 -9.29
CA ALA A 19 -7.85 -7.29 -8.86
C ALA A 19 -8.76 -6.12 -9.25
N GLY A 20 -9.88 -6.43 -9.89
CA GLY A 20 -10.88 -5.45 -10.34
C GLY A 20 -11.89 -5.05 -9.26
N LEU A 21 -11.97 -5.81 -8.17
CA LEU A 21 -12.93 -5.61 -7.07
C LEU A 21 -12.23 -5.84 -5.74
N GLY A 22 -12.08 -4.78 -4.95
CA GLY A 22 -11.49 -4.88 -3.63
C GLY A 22 -11.67 -3.65 -2.77
N THR A 23 -10.83 -3.57 -1.75
CA THR A 23 -10.71 -2.45 -0.83
C THR A 23 -9.22 -2.23 -0.63
N TRP A 24 -8.75 -0.99 -0.80
CA TRP A 24 -7.43 -0.59 -0.35
C TRP A 24 -7.55 0.54 0.66
N GLU A 25 -6.62 0.55 1.61
CA GLU A 25 -6.50 1.58 2.62
C GLU A 25 -5.03 1.96 2.78
N MET A 26 -4.79 3.24 3.08
CA MET A 26 -3.46 3.76 3.30
C MET A 26 -3.44 4.52 4.63
N THR A 27 -2.50 4.15 5.49
CA THR A 27 -2.25 4.86 6.74
C THR A 27 -1.62 6.23 6.45
N GLY A 28 -1.82 7.19 7.35
CA GLY A 28 -1.27 8.54 7.17
C GLY A 28 0.24 8.59 7.43
N PHE A 29 0.91 9.59 6.85
CA PHE A 29 2.27 9.92 7.21
C PHE A 29 2.35 10.21 8.71
N THR A 30 3.22 9.50 9.42
CA THR A 30 3.42 9.66 10.86
C THR A 30 4.82 10.21 11.11
N PRO A 31 4.96 11.50 11.48
CA PRO A 31 6.26 12.08 11.78
C PRO A 31 6.84 11.44 13.04
N GLU A 32 8.13 11.13 13.03
CA GLU A 32 8.83 10.68 14.23
C GLU A 32 9.09 11.90 15.14
N ILE A 33 8.74 11.75 16.41
CA ILE A 33 8.83 12.81 17.41
C ILE A 33 9.89 12.41 18.43
N GLN A 34 10.94 13.22 18.56
CA GLN A 34 12.01 13.06 19.54
C GLN A 34 11.76 13.95 20.75
N GLU A 35 12.03 13.43 21.95
CA GLU A 35 11.95 14.20 23.19
C GLU A 35 13.17 15.14 23.31
N ASP A 36 12.92 16.45 23.43
CA ASP A 36 13.93 17.51 23.54
C ASP A 36 13.79 18.21 24.90
N THR A 37 13.82 17.41 25.98
CA THR A 37 13.68 17.92 27.35
C THR A 37 15.06 18.25 27.94
N ALA A 38 15.24 19.52 28.33
CA ALA A 38 16.44 20.01 29.00
C ALA A 38 16.22 20.18 30.51
N PHE A 39 17.29 20.09 31.30
CA PHE A 39 17.23 20.32 32.75
C PHE A 39 16.77 21.76 33.03
N GLY A 40 15.60 21.90 33.69
CA GLY A 40 14.96 23.20 33.95
C GLY A 40 13.61 23.39 33.24
N ASP A 41 13.22 22.50 32.32
CA ASP A 41 11.90 22.54 31.70
C ASP A 41 10.82 21.87 32.58
N THR A 42 9.74 22.61 32.85
CA THR A 42 8.59 22.16 33.64
C THR A 42 7.57 21.34 32.83
N VAL A 43 7.71 21.31 31.50
CA VAL A 43 6.79 20.65 30.56
C VAL A 43 7.60 19.98 29.44
N LYS A 44 7.18 18.78 29.03
CA LYS A 44 7.84 18.03 27.96
C LYS A 44 7.80 18.79 26.63
N LYS A 45 8.97 19.00 26.04
CA LYS A 45 9.14 19.55 24.69
C LYS A 45 9.45 18.43 23.71
N TRP A 46 8.86 18.55 22.54
CA TRP A 46 8.92 17.56 21.47
C TRP A 46 9.48 18.23 20.22
N LYS A 47 10.42 17.58 19.56
CA LYS A 47 11.00 18.03 18.28
C LYS A 47 10.71 16.99 17.21
N GLN A 48 10.34 17.43 16.00
CA GLN A 48 10.26 16.49 14.87
C GLN A 48 11.67 16.02 14.51
N ALA A 49 11.88 14.72 14.45
CA ALA A 49 13.19 14.11 14.18
C ALA A 49 13.65 14.26 12.72
N GLY A 50 12.85 14.92 11.86
CA GLY A 50 13.15 15.14 10.45
C GLY A 50 12.95 13.91 9.56
N ILE A 51 12.60 12.77 10.16
CA ILE A 51 12.26 11.51 9.50
C ILE A 51 10.84 11.15 9.96
N GLY A 52 10.04 10.55 9.07
CA GLY A 52 8.70 10.10 9.40
C GLY A 52 8.34 8.89 8.57
N ASP A 53 7.49 8.04 9.14
CA ASP A 53 6.99 6.86 8.45
C ASP A 53 5.99 7.31 7.38
N ALA A 54 6.26 6.95 6.13
CA ALA A 54 5.37 7.22 5.00
C ALA A 54 4.08 6.39 5.06
N GLY A 55 4.01 5.43 5.97
CA GLY A 55 2.85 4.62 6.25
C GLY A 55 2.85 3.31 5.46
N GLU A 56 1.72 2.64 5.54
CA GLU A 56 1.46 1.36 4.89
C GLU A 56 0.21 1.47 4.04
N ILE A 57 0.20 0.73 2.95
CA ILE A 57 -0.97 0.50 2.12
C ILE A 57 -1.37 -0.97 2.22
N SER A 58 -2.61 -1.24 2.58
CA SER A 58 -3.17 -2.59 2.58
C SER A 58 -4.21 -2.71 1.48
N PHE A 59 -4.27 -3.86 0.85
CA PHE A 59 -5.26 -4.22 -0.15
C PHE A 59 -5.87 -5.58 0.15
N SER A 60 -7.16 -5.71 -0.11
CA SER A 60 -7.90 -6.97 -0.09
C SER A 60 -8.90 -6.98 -1.25
N GLY A 61 -8.88 -8.03 -2.07
CA GLY A 61 -9.77 -8.13 -3.21
C GLY A 61 -10.01 -9.56 -3.67
N GLN A 62 -10.80 -9.70 -4.74
CA GLN A 62 -11.04 -11.00 -5.35
C GLN A 62 -9.86 -11.42 -6.23
N TYR A 63 -9.47 -12.68 -6.06
CA TYR A 63 -8.52 -13.36 -6.91
C TYR A 63 -9.28 -13.92 -8.12
N ASP A 64 -8.90 -13.46 -9.31
CA ASP A 64 -9.42 -13.95 -10.57
C ASP A 64 -8.36 -14.83 -11.25
N PRO A 65 -8.56 -16.17 -11.35
CA PRO A 65 -7.61 -17.07 -11.99
C PRO A 65 -7.47 -16.86 -13.50
N ALA A 66 -8.37 -16.10 -14.16
CA ALA A 66 -8.22 -15.72 -15.56
C ALA A 66 -7.20 -14.57 -15.73
N ASP A 67 -6.99 -13.75 -14.69
CA ASP A 67 -6.08 -12.61 -14.69
C ASP A 67 -4.73 -12.97 -14.06
N THR A 68 -4.02 -13.84 -14.76
CA THR A 68 -2.80 -14.50 -14.26
C THR A 68 -1.61 -13.55 -14.17
N ASN A 69 -1.51 -12.53 -15.01
CA ASN A 69 -0.26 -11.78 -15.15
C ASN A 69 0.03 -10.83 -13.97
N GLY A 70 -0.98 -10.11 -13.47
CA GLY A 70 -0.79 -9.18 -12.34
C GLY A 70 -0.61 -9.92 -11.02
N GLN A 71 -1.40 -10.97 -10.80
CA GLN A 71 -1.40 -11.75 -9.56
C GLN A 71 -0.16 -12.64 -9.45
N VAL A 72 0.30 -13.27 -10.53
CA VAL A 72 1.54 -14.07 -10.53
C VAL A 72 2.76 -13.17 -10.32
N ALA A 73 2.79 -11.97 -10.91
CA ALA A 73 3.87 -11.02 -10.68
C ALA A 73 3.95 -10.61 -9.20
N LEU A 74 2.82 -10.31 -8.56
CA LEU A 74 2.78 -10.03 -7.12
C LEU A 74 3.19 -11.22 -6.27
N LEU A 75 2.77 -12.43 -6.64
CA LEU A 75 3.16 -13.66 -5.94
C LEU A 75 4.68 -13.89 -6.02
N ALA A 76 5.29 -13.63 -7.18
CA ALA A 76 6.74 -13.73 -7.36
C ALA A 76 7.48 -12.68 -6.51
N LEU A 77 6.98 -11.44 -6.50
CA LEU A 77 7.55 -10.34 -5.71
C LEU A 77 7.42 -10.56 -4.19
N ALA A 78 6.33 -11.19 -3.74
CA ALA A 78 6.13 -11.56 -2.34
C ALA A 78 7.18 -12.53 -1.81
N ASN A 79 7.81 -13.32 -2.68
CA ASN A 79 8.83 -14.30 -2.30
C ASN A 79 10.27 -13.77 -2.44
N THR A 80 10.46 -12.51 -2.85
CA THR A 80 11.78 -11.98 -3.20
C THR A 80 12.17 -10.69 -2.48
N ASP A 81 11.47 -10.30 -1.39
CA ASP A 81 11.68 -9.06 -0.63
C ASP A 81 11.89 -7.81 -1.52
N SER A 82 11.31 -7.85 -2.72
CA SER A 82 11.67 -6.93 -3.79
C SER A 82 10.88 -5.63 -3.67
N GLU A 83 11.57 -4.53 -3.93
CA GLU A 83 10.99 -3.19 -3.95
C GLU A 83 10.12 -2.98 -5.21
N ILE A 84 8.90 -2.48 -5.02
CA ILE A 84 7.92 -2.29 -6.08
C ILE A 84 7.64 -0.80 -6.29
N ASP A 85 7.80 -0.27 -7.50
CA ASP A 85 7.46 1.11 -7.85
C ASP A 85 6.21 1.27 -8.72
N ASN A 86 5.81 0.21 -9.42
CA ASN A 86 4.74 0.25 -10.43
C ASN A 86 3.39 -0.28 -9.94
N LEU A 87 3.07 -0.11 -8.65
CA LEU A 87 1.74 -0.41 -8.12
C LEU A 87 0.85 0.84 -8.12
N TYR A 88 -0.34 0.68 -8.70
CA TYR A 88 -1.33 1.74 -8.84
C TYR A 88 -2.64 1.33 -8.16
N PHE A 89 -3.10 2.16 -7.24
CA PHE A 89 -4.32 1.94 -6.45
C PHE A 89 -5.40 2.91 -6.93
N TYR A 90 -6.35 2.40 -7.68
CA TYR A 90 -7.38 3.23 -8.30
C TYR A 90 -8.50 3.54 -7.32
N GLU A 91 -8.89 4.81 -7.30
CA GLU A 91 -10.10 5.30 -6.63
C GLU A 91 -11.27 5.34 -7.63
N SER A 92 -10.96 5.65 -8.89
CA SER A 92 -11.91 5.71 -10.01
C SER A 92 -11.21 5.32 -11.32
N THR A 93 -11.87 5.43 -12.46
CA THR A 93 -11.27 5.12 -13.78
C THR A 93 -10.18 6.11 -14.19
N SER A 94 -10.14 7.31 -13.62
CA SER A 94 -9.18 8.37 -13.94
C SER A 94 -8.30 8.76 -12.76
N VAL A 95 -8.70 8.43 -11.54
CA VAL A 95 -7.96 8.79 -10.32
C VAL A 95 -7.30 7.55 -9.72
N PHE A 96 -5.99 7.65 -9.48
CA PHE A 96 -5.22 6.60 -8.84
C PHE A 96 -4.15 7.15 -7.90
N TRP A 97 -3.70 6.30 -7.00
CA TRP A 97 -2.61 6.55 -6.07
C TRP A 97 -1.42 5.72 -6.47
N ARG A 98 -0.23 6.31 -6.38
CA ARG A 98 1.05 5.62 -6.59
C ARG A 98 2.09 6.16 -5.62
N VAL A 99 3.18 5.43 -5.46
CA VAL A 99 4.35 6.01 -4.80
C VAL A 99 4.96 7.08 -5.69
N ALA A 100 5.29 8.25 -5.13
CA ALA A 100 5.90 9.32 -5.91
C ALA A 100 7.24 8.86 -6.52
N SER A 101 7.63 9.44 -7.65
CA SER A 101 8.82 9.04 -8.39
C SER A 101 10.08 8.99 -7.49
N GLY A 102 10.79 7.87 -7.54
CA GLY A 102 11.96 7.59 -6.69
C GLY A 102 11.63 6.96 -5.33
N GLY A 103 10.34 6.77 -4.99
CA GLY A 103 9.92 5.94 -3.88
C GLY A 103 9.62 4.51 -4.30
N LYS A 104 9.49 3.64 -3.31
CA LYS A 104 9.29 2.19 -3.46
C LYS A 104 8.25 1.70 -2.45
N LEU A 105 7.60 0.60 -2.79
CA LEU A 105 6.68 -0.14 -1.93
C LEU A 105 7.35 -1.47 -1.60
N ILE A 106 7.51 -1.75 -0.30
CA ILE A 106 8.09 -3.00 0.18
C ILE A 106 6.94 -3.83 0.73
N MET A 107 6.73 -5.01 0.18
CA MET A 107 5.65 -5.89 0.65
C MET A 107 5.98 -6.42 2.04
N SER A 108 5.21 -6.01 3.05
CA SER A 108 5.39 -6.42 4.45
C SER A 108 4.57 -7.64 4.80
N LYS A 109 3.44 -7.85 4.11
CA LYS A 109 2.58 -9.01 4.29
C LYS A 109 1.95 -9.41 2.96
N PHE A 110 1.94 -10.71 2.68
CA PHE A 110 1.22 -11.25 1.54
C PHE A 110 0.37 -12.44 2.01
N ASP A 111 -0.92 -12.33 1.82
CA ASP A 111 -1.90 -13.40 2.02
C ASP A 111 -2.32 -13.86 0.61
N GLY A 112 -1.72 -14.98 0.18
CA GLY A 112 -1.99 -15.58 -1.13
C GLY A 112 -3.45 -16.02 -1.32
N PRO A 113 -3.81 -16.55 -2.50
CA PRO A 113 -5.18 -16.87 -2.86
C PRO A 113 -5.84 -17.81 -1.84
N LYS A 114 -6.85 -17.31 -1.12
CA LYS A 114 -7.68 -18.09 -0.19
C LYS A 114 -9.00 -18.43 -0.87
N PHE A 115 -9.22 -19.72 -1.10
CA PHE A 115 -10.46 -20.22 -1.69
C PHE A 115 -11.53 -20.38 -0.63
N GLY A 116 -12.63 -19.63 -0.76
CA GLY A 116 -13.83 -19.88 0.04
C GLY A 116 -14.60 -21.10 -0.48
N LYS A 117 -15.51 -21.65 0.34
CA LYS A 117 -16.44 -22.70 -0.09
C LYS A 117 -17.39 -22.28 -1.22
N ASN A 118 -17.37 -21.00 -1.59
CA ASN A 118 -18.23 -20.40 -2.61
C ASN A 118 -17.51 -20.25 -3.96
N GLU A 119 -16.41 -20.99 -4.19
CA GLU A 119 -15.59 -20.95 -5.42
C GLU A 119 -14.91 -19.59 -5.71
N LEU A 120 -15.15 -18.58 -4.88
CA LEU A 120 -14.48 -17.29 -4.92
C LEU A 120 -13.19 -17.36 -4.13
N ALA A 121 -12.10 -16.94 -4.77
CA ALA A 121 -10.80 -16.77 -4.13
C ALA A 121 -10.58 -15.31 -3.77
N THR A 122 -9.87 -15.06 -2.68
CA THR A 122 -9.47 -13.70 -2.26
C THR A 122 -7.96 -13.60 -2.15
N ILE A 123 -7.43 -12.41 -2.41
CA ILE A 123 -6.01 -12.08 -2.28
C ILE A 123 -5.89 -10.79 -1.48
N SER A 124 -4.93 -10.74 -0.55
CA SER A 124 -4.68 -9.52 0.21
C SER A 124 -3.19 -9.34 0.47
N PHE A 125 -2.74 -8.10 0.51
CA PHE A 125 -1.35 -7.78 0.79
C PHE A 125 -1.23 -6.42 1.47
N THR A 126 -0.13 -6.23 2.19
CA THR A 126 0.26 -4.96 2.80
C THR A 126 1.64 -4.60 2.33
N CYS A 127 1.84 -3.33 1.97
CA CYS A 127 3.12 -2.78 1.59
C CYS A 127 3.46 -1.58 2.47
N LYS A 128 4.71 -1.50 2.93
CA LYS A 128 5.31 -0.29 3.48
C LYS A 128 5.73 0.65 2.38
N VAL A 129 5.41 1.93 2.53
CA VAL A 129 5.86 2.99 1.62
C VAL A 129 7.26 3.43 2.05
N SER A 130 8.21 3.49 1.11
CA SER A 130 9.61 3.82 1.36
C SER A 130 10.15 4.83 0.35
N GLY A 131 11.13 5.63 0.76
CA GLY A 131 11.85 6.60 -0.07
C GLY A 131 11.06 7.87 -0.44
N LYS A 132 9.73 7.79 -0.62
CA LYS A 132 8.83 8.92 -0.88
C LYS A 132 7.43 8.67 -0.33
N VAL A 133 6.61 9.72 -0.28
CA VAL A 133 5.19 9.62 0.06
C VAL A 133 4.37 9.15 -1.15
N MET A 134 3.17 8.64 -0.87
CA MET A 134 2.18 8.35 -1.90
C MET A 134 1.56 9.64 -2.44
N GLU A 135 1.36 9.69 -3.76
CA GLU A 135 0.71 10.80 -4.44
C GLU A 135 -0.59 10.35 -5.11
N ARG A 136 -1.60 11.22 -5.05
CA ARG A 136 -2.85 11.06 -5.79
C ARG A 136 -2.70 11.72 -7.15
N VAL A 137 -2.91 10.95 -8.21
CA VAL A 137 -2.90 11.39 -9.60
C VAL A 137 -4.33 11.33 -10.13
N SER A 138 -4.75 12.37 -10.84
CA SER A 138 -6.10 12.52 -11.41
C SER A 138 -6.05 12.86 -12.88
#